data_AF-A0A828SXF0-F1
#
_entry.id   AF-A0A828SXF0-F1
#
_cell.length_a   1.000
_cell.length_b   1.000
_cell.length_c   1.000
_cell.angle_alpha   90.00
_cell.angle_beta   90.00
_cell.angle_gamma   90.00
#
_symmetry.space_group_name_H-M   'P 1'
#
loop_
_entity.id
_entity.type
_entity.pdbx_description
1 polymer ?
#
loop_
_entity_poly.entity_id
_entity_poly.type
_entity_poly.pdbx_seq_one_letter_code
_entity_poly.pdbx_strand_id
1 'polypeptide(L)'
;MGFFWNATHQQIYRELNNMLKKGWVSTLENEMDSGRKKTYQVEQLGRIELASWMTQQSEPAQLRDDLMVRLRAEAQLGNNQILPELLRHLGLHQEKLKLYQTIYDKDFKDSDDLNNRVLYIHKMILELGITMETEWIKWLEQVIPQLKLFAQDNVSGE
;
A
#
# COMPACT_ATOMS: atom_id res chain seq x y z
N MET A 1 -3.03 -7.69 2.05
CA MET A 1 -2.57 -7.36 0.68
C MET A 1 -2.51 -5.87 0.39
N GLY A 2 -3.46 -5.04 0.87
CA GLY A 2 -3.42 -3.57 0.73
C GLY A 2 -2.29 -2.85 1.49
N PHE A 3 -1.25 -3.57 1.92
CA PHE A 3 -0.08 -3.02 2.59
C PHE A 3 0.99 -2.59 1.59
N PHE A 4 1.21 -3.40 0.55
CA PHE A 4 2.31 -3.24 -0.42
C PHE A 4 1.85 -3.21 -1.89
N TRP A 5 0.58 -3.56 -2.14
CA TRP A 5 0.05 -3.61 -3.50
C TRP A 5 -1.32 -2.95 -3.55
N ASN A 6 -1.38 -1.82 -4.25
CA ASN A 6 -2.62 -1.12 -4.55
C ASN A 6 -3.23 -1.71 -5.83
N ALA A 7 -4.46 -2.20 -5.73
CA ALA A 7 -5.24 -2.64 -6.87
C ALA A 7 -6.64 -2.04 -6.80
N THR A 8 -7.09 -1.41 -7.88
CA THR A 8 -8.46 -0.93 -7.97
C THR A 8 -9.42 -2.10 -8.13
N HIS A 9 -10.69 -1.90 -7.76
CA HIS A 9 -11.74 -2.89 -8.00
C HIS A 9 -11.78 -3.34 -9.47
N GLN A 10 -11.61 -2.39 -10.40
CA GLN A 10 -11.58 -2.70 -11.84
C GLN A 10 -10.39 -3.59 -12.23
N GLN A 11 -9.20 -3.34 -11.66
CA GLN A 11 -8.03 -4.19 -11.88
C GLN A 11 -8.28 -5.60 -11.34
N ILE A 12 -8.84 -5.72 -10.13
CA ILE A 12 -9.17 -7.02 -9.52
C ILE A 12 -10.15 -7.80 -10.41
N TYR A 13 -11.24 -7.18 -10.85
CA TYR A 13 -12.21 -7.86 -11.72
C TYR A 13 -11.64 -8.27 -13.08
N ARG A 14 -10.80 -7.43 -13.67
CA ARG A 14 -10.12 -7.76 -14.92
C ARG A 14 -9.20 -8.97 -14.74
N GLU A 15 -8.39 -8.98 -13.69
CA GLU A 15 -7.50 -10.11 -13.44
C GLU A 15 -8.28 -11.38 -13.10
N LEU A 16 -9.36 -11.31 -12.31
CA LEU A 16 -10.23 -12.46 -12.07
C LEU A 16 -10.81 -13.04 -13.37
N ASN A 17 -11.27 -12.19 -14.29
CA ASN A 17 -11.74 -12.65 -15.61
C ASN A 17 -10.61 -13.31 -16.43
N ASN A 18 -9.39 -12.80 -16.34
CA ASN A 18 -8.23 -13.42 -16.98
C ASN A 18 -7.92 -14.79 -16.37
N MET A 19 -7.97 -14.90 -15.04
CA MET A 19 -7.75 -16.15 -14.31
C MET A 19 -8.81 -17.21 -14.65
N LEU A 20 -10.07 -16.81 -14.82
CA LEU A 20 -11.15 -17.69 -15.30
C LEU A 20 -10.83 -18.25 -16.69
N LYS A 21 -10.44 -17.39 -17.65
CA LYS A 21 -10.09 -17.81 -19.01
C LYS A 21 -8.91 -18.79 -19.04
N LYS A 22 -7.99 -18.68 -18.08
CA LYS A 22 -6.83 -19.57 -17.92
C LYS A 22 -7.14 -20.86 -17.15
N GLY A 23 -8.36 -21.02 -16.63
CA GLY A 23 -8.72 -22.14 -15.76
C GLY A 23 -7.99 -22.13 -14.42
N TRP A 24 -7.43 -20.99 -14.00
CA TRP A 24 -6.76 -20.84 -12.72
C TRP A 24 -7.74 -20.71 -11.55
N VAL A 25 -8.93 -20.20 -11.84
CA VAL A 25 -10.05 -20.10 -10.90
C VAL A 25 -11.35 -20.53 -11.60
N SER A 26 -12.34 -20.90 -10.79
CA SER A 26 -13.73 -21.13 -11.20
C SER A 26 -14.67 -20.29 -10.33
N THR A 27 -15.94 -20.19 -10.72
CA THR A 27 -16.99 -19.58 -9.89
C THR A 27 -17.78 -20.66 -9.16
N LEU A 28 -17.96 -20.48 -7.87
CA LEU A 28 -18.93 -21.27 -7.09
C LEU A 28 -20.32 -20.67 -7.35
N GLU A 29 -21.18 -21.43 -8.02
CA GLU A 29 -22.60 -21.07 -8.14
C GLU A 29 -23.30 -21.43 -6.82
N ASN A 30 -23.67 -20.41 -6.04
CA ASN A 30 -24.54 -20.62 -4.88
C ASN A 30 -26.00 -20.50 -5.35
N GLU A 31 -26.74 -21.61 -5.34
CA GLU A 31 -28.18 -21.65 -5.66
C GLU A 31 -29.05 -20.74 -4.76
N MET A 32 -28.51 -20.27 -3.63
CA MET A 32 -29.20 -19.39 -2.67
C MET A 32 -28.77 -17.92 -2.71
N ASP A 33 -27.80 -17.53 -3.54
CA ASP A 33 -27.28 -16.16 -3.50
C ASP A 33 -28.05 -15.24 -4.46
N SER A 34 -28.58 -14.14 -3.93
CA SER A 34 -29.41 -13.13 -4.60
C SER A 34 -28.70 -12.29 -5.68
N GLY A 35 -27.69 -12.88 -6.35
CA GLY A 35 -27.10 -12.36 -7.58
C GLY A 35 -26.03 -11.27 -7.41
N ARG A 36 -25.57 -10.95 -6.19
CA ARG A 36 -24.64 -9.81 -5.99
C ARG A 36 -23.19 -10.17 -5.68
N LYS A 37 -22.87 -11.38 -5.21
CA LYS A 37 -21.48 -11.74 -4.86
C LYS A 37 -21.04 -13.02 -5.56
N LYS A 38 -20.10 -12.91 -6.50
CA LYS A 38 -19.44 -14.07 -7.08
C LYS A 38 -18.35 -14.56 -6.13
N THR A 39 -18.44 -15.81 -5.70
CA THR A 39 -17.36 -16.48 -4.97
C THR A 39 -16.50 -17.25 -5.96
N TYR A 40 -15.18 -17.05 -5.87
CA TYR A 40 -14.22 -17.73 -6.74
C TYR A 40 -13.51 -18.82 -5.95
N GLN A 41 -13.27 -19.96 -6.60
CA GLN A 41 -12.44 -21.03 -6.08
C GLN A 41 -11.15 -21.10 -6.89
N VAL A 42 -10.01 -21.27 -6.21
CA VAL A 42 -8.73 -21.50 -6.87
C VAL A 42 -8.64 -22.96 -7.33
N GLU A 43 -8.39 -23.15 -8.62
CA GLU A 43 -8.27 -24.47 -9.24
C GLU A 43 -6.86 -25.04 -9.15
N GLN A 44 -6.69 -26.32 -9.50
CA GLN A 44 -5.39 -26.97 -9.47
C GLN A 44 -4.36 -26.24 -10.35
N LEU A 45 -4.74 -25.80 -11.55
CA LEU A 45 -3.86 -25.01 -12.42
C LEU A 45 -3.46 -23.68 -11.78
N GLY A 46 -4.38 -23.03 -11.05
CA GLY A 46 -4.09 -21.81 -10.32
C GLY A 46 -3.11 -22.02 -9.16
N ARG A 47 -3.23 -23.14 -8.44
CA ARG A 47 -2.27 -23.52 -7.38
C ARG A 47 -0.87 -23.81 -7.93
N ILE A 48 -0.79 -24.49 -9.07
CA ILE A 48 0.48 -24.77 -9.77
C ILE A 48 1.14 -23.46 -10.20
N GLU A 49 0.37 -22.57 -10.83
CA GLU A 49 0.88 -21.26 -11.25
C GLU A 49 1.37 -20.44 -10.04
N LEU A 50 0.58 -20.40 -8.95
CA LEU A 50 0.98 -19.69 -7.74
C LEU A 50 2.28 -20.25 -7.15
N ALA A 51 2.42 -21.58 -7.10
CA ALA A 51 3.64 -22.23 -6.63
C ALA A 51 4.86 -21.91 -7.52
N SER A 52 4.66 -21.90 -8.83
CA SER A 52 5.69 -21.49 -9.80
C SER A 52 6.11 -20.05 -9.55
N TRP A 53 5.14 -19.12 -9.49
CA TRP A 53 5.37 -17.69 -9.28
C TRP A 53 6.13 -17.38 -7.98
N MET A 54 5.85 -18.11 -6.88
CA MET A 54 6.54 -17.92 -5.60
C MET A 54 8.06 -18.16 -5.67
N THR A 55 8.55 -18.90 -6.67
CA THR A 55 9.99 -19.21 -6.83
C THR A 55 10.68 -18.36 -7.89
N GLN A 56 9.93 -17.51 -8.58
CA GLN A 56 10.49 -16.64 -9.61
C GLN A 56 11.28 -15.51 -8.98
N GLN A 57 12.44 -15.22 -9.58
CA GLN A 57 13.22 -14.05 -9.22
C GLN A 57 12.52 -12.79 -9.73
N SER A 58 12.55 -11.73 -8.93
CA SER A 58 12.08 -10.41 -9.33
C SER A 58 13.07 -9.36 -8.87
N GLU A 59 13.21 -8.31 -9.66
CA GLU A 59 13.98 -7.14 -9.26
C GLU A 59 13.30 -6.46 -8.07
N PRO A 60 14.08 -5.78 -7.18
CA PRO A 60 13.51 -4.94 -6.14
C PRO A 60 12.52 -3.92 -6.71
N ALA A 61 11.48 -3.62 -5.94
CA ALA A 61 10.49 -2.63 -6.34
C ALA A 61 11.17 -1.26 -6.54
N GLN A 62 10.95 -0.65 -7.70
CA GLN A 62 11.39 0.72 -7.97
C GLN A 62 10.49 1.70 -7.23
N LEU A 63 11.09 2.65 -6.51
CA LEU A 63 10.34 3.78 -5.96
C LEU A 63 9.84 4.65 -7.12
N ARG A 64 8.52 4.66 -7.31
CA ARG A 64 7.83 5.49 -8.30
C ARG A 64 6.81 6.34 -7.57
N ASP A 65 7.24 7.52 -7.15
CA ASP A 65 6.43 8.44 -6.37
C ASP A 65 6.30 9.78 -7.10
N ASP A 66 5.08 10.11 -7.49
CA ASP A 66 4.74 11.36 -8.17
C ASP A 66 5.01 12.59 -7.29
N LEU A 67 4.89 12.47 -5.96
CA LEU A 67 5.20 13.56 -5.03
C LEU A 67 6.68 13.96 -5.12
N MET A 68 7.58 12.99 -5.29
CA MET A 68 9.02 13.27 -5.43
C MET A 68 9.33 14.00 -6.75
N VAL A 69 8.63 13.63 -7.83
CA VAL A 69 8.77 14.31 -9.12
C VAL A 69 8.25 15.74 -9.03
N ARG A 70 7.09 15.94 -8.39
CA ARG A 70 6.52 17.27 -8.17
C ARG A 70 7.40 18.15 -7.29
N LEU A 71 8.01 17.61 -6.23
CA LEU A 71 8.99 18.34 -5.42
C LEU A 71 10.23 18.77 -6.21
N ARG A 72 10.70 17.93 -7.14
CA ARG A 72 11.80 18.31 -8.04
C ARG A 72 11.40 19.49 -8.94
N ALA A 73 10.16 19.53 -9.41
CA ALA A 73 9.63 20.66 -10.17
C ALA A 73 9.46 21.91 -9.29
N GLU A 74 8.94 21.75 -8.07
CA GLU A 74 8.83 22.83 -7.07
C GLU A 74 10.19 23.50 -6.82
N ALA A 75 11.27 22.73 -6.70
CA ALA A 75 12.62 23.28 -6.52
C ALA A 75 13.09 24.21 -7.66
N GLN A 76 12.46 24.15 -8.83
CA GLN A 76 12.73 25.06 -9.97
C GLN A 76 11.76 26.24 -10.02
N LEU A 77 10.53 26.07 -9.51
CA LEU A 77 9.47 27.09 -9.57
C LEU A 77 9.47 28.02 -8.35
N GLY A 78 9.80 27.49 -7.16
CA GLY A 78 10.04 28.26 -5.93
C GLY A 78 8.82 28.94 -5.32
N ASN A 79 7.60 28.55 -5.69
CA ASN A 79 6.36 29.22 -5.27
C ASN A 79 5.61 28.52 -4.12
N ASN A 80 6.18 27.42 -3.60
CA ASN A 80 5.67 26.58 -2.53
C ASN A 80 4.24 26.05 -2.76
N GLN A 81 3.82 25.91 -4.01
CA GLN A 81 2.48 25.39 -4.36
C GLN A 81 2.29 23.93 -3.98
N ILE A 82 3.37 23.16 -3.76
CA ILE A 82 3.30 21.77 -3.33
C ILE A 82 2.89 21.59 -1.85
N LEU A 83 2.96 22.63 -1.02
CA LEU A 83 2.74 22.53 0.44
C LEU A 83 1.41 21.87 0.85
N PRO A 84 0.25 22.24 0.25
CA PRO A 84 -1.03 21.59 0.59
C PRO A 84 -1.02 20.08 0.32
N GLU A 85 -0.34 19.66 -0.74
CA GLU A 85 -0.24 18.23 -1.07
C GLU A 85 0.65 17.48 -0.08
N LEU A 86 1.78 18.06 0.34
CA LEU A 86 2.64 17.46 1.36
C LEU A 86 1.88 17.26 2.69
N LEU A 87 1.09 18.26 3.09
CA LEU A 87 0.24 18.17 4.28
C LEU A 87 -0.86 17.10 4.13
N ARG A 88 -1.46 16.98 2.94
CA ARG A 88 -2.43 15.92 2.64
C ARG A 88 -1.78 14.54 2.74
N HIS A 89 -0.58 14.36 2.19
CA HIS A 89 0.18 13.12 2.30
C HIS A 89 0.52 12.79 3.76
N LEU A 90 0.95 13.78 4.56
CA LEU A 90 1.22 13.57 5.98
C LEU A 90 -0.01 13.01 6.71
N GLY A 91 -1.19 13.59 6.49
CA GLY A 91 -2.43 13.08 7.07
C GLY A 91 -2.75 11.65 6.63
N LEU A 92 -2.59 11.33 5.35
CA LEU A 92 -2.83 9.98 4.84
C LEU A 92 -1.87 8.94 5.43
N HIS A 93 -0.59 9.26 5.57
CA HIS A 93 0.39 8.37 6.20
C HIS A 93 0.08 8.16 7.69
N GLN A 94 -0.34 9.21 8.41
CA GLN A 94 -0.76 9.11 9.81
C GLN A 94 -2.00 8.22 10.00
N GLU A 95 -3.02 8.38 9.14
CA GLU A 95 -4.22 7.52 9.14
C GLU A 95 -3.86 6.05 8.87
N LYS A 96 -2.97 5.81 7.90
CA LYS A 96 -2.51 4.48 7.52
C LYS A 96 -1.69 3.82 8.63
N LEU A 97 -0.78 4.57 9.26
CA LEU A 97 -0.02 4.13 10.42
C LEU A 97 -0.96 3.70 11.57
N LYS A 98 -1.96 4.52 11.90
CA LYS A 98 -2.93 4.20 12.95
C LYS A 98 -3.72 2.93 12.64
N LEU A 99 -4.13 2.74 11.39
CA LEU A 99 -4.78 1.50 10.94
C LEU A 99 -3.85 0.30 11.16
N TYR A 100 -2.57 0.40 10.80
CA TYR A 100 -1.62 -0.70 10.93
C TYR A 100 -1.34 -1.05 12.38
N GLN A 101 -1.18 -0.04 13.25
CA GLN A 101 -1.05 -0.24 14.69
C GLN A 101 -2.29 -0.90 15.30
N THR A 102 -3.50 -0.52 14.84
CA THR A 102 -4.75 -1.16 15.30
C THR A 102 -4.81 -2.64 14.92
N ILE A 103 -4.39 -2.99 13.70
CA ILE A 103 -4.31 -4.39 13.26
C ILE A 103 -3.24 -5.12 14.08
N TYR A 104 -2.10 -4.48 14.33
CA TYR A 104 -1.01 -5.06 15.09
C TYR A 104 -1.47 -5.42 16.51
N ASP A 105 -2.09 -4.46 17.19
CA ASP A 105 -2.58 -4.64 18.55
C ASP A 105 -3.64 -5.74 18.65
N LYS A 106 -4.51 -5.85 17.64
CA LYS A 106 -5.57 -6.84 17.61
C LYS A 106 -5.04 -8.26 17.37
N ASP A 107 -4.13 -8.42 16.42
CA ASP A 107 -3.78 -9.73 15.87
C ASP A 107 -2.46 -10.29 16.48
N PHE A 108 -1.60 -9.44 17.06
CA PHE A 108 -0.23 -9.82 17.46
C PHE A 108 0.20 -9.42 18.87
N LYS A 109 -0.55 -8.57 19.58
CA LYS A 109 -0.12 -8.04 20.90
C LYS A 109 0.06 -9.11 21.97
N ASP A 110 -0.83 -10.10 21.96
CA ASP A 110 -0.83 -11.22 22.92
C ASP A 110 -0.30 -12.52 22.27
N SER A 111 0.25 -12.42 21.06
CA SER A 111 0.55 -13.55 20.19
C SER A 111 2.06 -13.78 20.12
N ASP A 112 2.63 -14.38 21.17
CA ASP A 112 4.09 -14.60 21.30
C ASP A 112 4.53 -16.04 20.94
N ASP A 113 3.69 -16.77 20.17
CA ASP A 113 4.07 -18.10 19.69
C ASP A 113 5.07 -18.01 18.53
N LEU A 114 6.34 -17.89 18.90
CA LEU A 114 7.49 -17.92 18.00
C LEU A 114 7.57 -19.20 17.14
N ASN A 115 6.79 -20.24 17.44
CA ASN A 115 6.74 -21.48 16.65
C ASN A 115 5.70 -21.43 15.53
N ASN A 116 4.84 -20.42 15.47
CA ASN A 116 3.86 -20.28 14.40
C ASN A 116 4.43 -19.48 13.22
N ARG A 117 5.02 -20.20 12.25
CA ARG A 117 5.62 -19.61 11.03
C ARG A 117 4.65 -18.70 10.24
N VAL A 118 3.37 -19.06 10.15
CA VAL A 118 2.38 -18.28 9.40
C VAL A 118 2.15 -16.94 10.09
N LEU A 119 1.92 -16.98 11.40
CA LEU A 119 1.72 -15.79 12.21
C LEU A 119 2.95 -14.87 12.18
N TYR A 120 4.16 -15.45 12.31
CA TYR A 120 5.41 -14.72 12.21
C TYR A 120 5.52 -13.96 10.88
N ILE A 121 5.28 -14.61 9.74
CA ILE A 121 5.34 -13.96 8.42
C ILE A 121 4.33 -12.81 8.32
N HIS A 122 3.09 -13.01 8.78
CA HIS A 122 2.09 -11.94 8.78
C HIS A 122 2.50 -10.75 9.66
N LYS A 123 3.09 -11.01 10.83
CA LYS A 123 3.61 -9.98 11.72
C LYS A 123 4.71 -9.16 11.04
N MET A 124 5.71 -9.81 10.46
CA MET A 124 6.84 -9.13 9.79
C MET A 124 6.37 -8.26 8.62
N ILE A 125 5.40 -8.74 7.84
CA ILE A 125 4.79 -7.97 6.75
C ILE A 125 4.10 -6.71 7.28
N LEU A 126 3.36 -6.79 8.39
CA LEU A 126 2.69 -5.64 8.97
C LEU A 126 3.66 -4.64 9.60
N GLU A 127 4.68 -5.12 10.33
CA GLU A 127 5.72 -4.29 10.94
C GLU A 127 6.55 -3.53 9.89
N LEU A 128 6.84 -4.14 8.74
CA LEU A 128 7.47 -3.44 7.62
C LEU A 128 6.57 -2.28 7.14
N GLY A 129 5.26 -2.51 7.04
CA GLY A 129 4.29 -1.47 6.70
C GLY A 129 4.30 -0.32 7.71
N ILE A 130 4.27 -0.62 9.01
CA ILE A 130 4.39 0.38 10.09
C ILE A 130 5.67 1.20 9.95
N THR A 131 6.80 0.52 9.76
CA THR A 131 8.12 1.16 9.60
C THR A 131 8.12 2.13 8.42
N MET A 132 7.58 1.71 7.27
CA MET A 132 7.49 2.57 6.09
C MET A 132 6.64 3.81 6.35
N GLU A 133 5.45 3.68 6.96
CA GLU A 133 4.61 4.84 7.25
C GLU A 133 5.26 5.79 8.27
N THR A 134 5.93 5.26 9.30
CA THR A 134 6.66 6.05 10.28
C THR A 134 7.79 6.86 9.64
N GLU A 135 8.59 6.25 8.77
CA GLU A 135 9.67 6.98 8.08
C GLU A 135 9.15 8.03 7.09
N TRP A 136 8.03 7.77 6.41
CA TRP A 136 7.36 8.77 5.57
C TRP A 136 6.87 9.98 6.37
N ILE A 137 6.20 9.75 7.51
CA ILE A 137 5.73 10.80 8.41
C ILE A 137 6.90 11.64 8.88
N LYS A 138 7.94 11.00 9.40
CA LYS A 138 9.16 11.68 9.89
C LYS A 138 9.80 12.54 8.81
N TRP A 139 9.91 12.02 7.59
CA TRP A 139 10.47 12.78 6.47
C TRP A 139 9.60 14.00 6.10
N LEU A 140 8.28 13.85 6.05
CA LEU A 140 7.35 14.96 5.79
C LEU A 140 7.40 16.01 6.91
N GLU A 141 7.45 15.58 8.17
CA GLU A 141 7.59 16.46 9.34
C GLU A 141 8.92 17.22 9.36
N GLN A 142 9.97 16.68 8.71
CA GLN A 142 11.24 17.38 8.52
C GLN A 142 11.17 18.42 7.40
N VAL A 143 10.56 18.10 6.26
CA VAL A 143 10.58 18.95 5.06
C VAL A 143 9.56 20.08 5.11
N ILE A 144 8.33 19.79 5.58
CA ILE A 144 7.21 20.75 5.55
C ILE A 144 7.51 22.04 6.33
N PRO A 145 8.05 22.01 7.56
CA PRO A 145 8.35 23.23 8.30
C PRO A 145 9.33 24.15 7.56
N GLN A 146 10.37 23.57 6.95
CA GLN A 146 11.38 24.34 6.24
C GLN A 146 10.80 25.00 4.98
N LEU A 147 9.98 24.29 4.20
CA LEU A 147 9.31 24.88 3.03
C LEU A 147 8.35 26.00 3.41
N LYS A 148 7.67 25.90 4.57
CA LYS A 148 6.82 26.99 5.08
C LYS A 148 7.62 28.25 5.40
N LEU A 149 8.85 28.13 5.90
CA LEU A 149 9.72 29.29 6.15
C LEU A 149 10.08 30.00 4.83
N PHE A 150 10.50 29.24 3.82
CA PHE A 150 10.82 29.81 2.50
C PHE A 150 9.62 30.50 1.84
N ALA A 151 8.39 30.04 2.10
CA ALA A 151 7.18 30.69 1.61
C ALA A 151 6.93 32.06 2.24
N GLN A 152 7.30 32.25 3.51
CA GLN A 152 7.11 33.52 4.23
C GLN A 152 8.12 34.58 3.78
N ASP A 153 9.36 34.16 3.49
CA ASP A 153 10.42 35.06 3.01
C ASP A 153 10.11 35.61 1.61
N ASN A 154 9.53 34.79 0.73
CA ASN A 154 9.13 35.22 -0.62
C ASN A 154 8.01 36.27 -0.64
N VAL A 155 7.13 36.29 0.37
CA VAL A 155 6.04 37.29 0.48
C VAL A 155 6.53 38.61 1.05
N SER A 156 7.68 38.62 1.73
CA SER A 156 8.23 39.83 2.39
C SER A 156 9.18 40.64 1.50
N GLY A 157 9.45 40.15 0.28
CA GLY A 157 10.44 40.70 -0.66
C GLY A 157 9.88 41.35 -1.93
N GLU A 158 8.55 41.43 -2.08
CA GLU A 158 7.85 42.19 -3.14
C GLU A 158 7.23 43.48 -2.59
#